data_AF-A0A562F3B4-F1
#
_entry.id   AF-A0A562F3B4-F1
#
_cell.length_a   1.000
_cell.length_b   1.000
_cell.length_c   1.000
_cell.angle_alpha   90.00
_cell.angle_beta   90.00
_cell.angle_gamma   90.00
#
_symmetry.space_group_name_H-M   'P 1'
#
loop_
_entity.id
_entity.type
_entity.pdbx_description
1 polymer ?
#
loop_
_entity_poly.entity_id
_entity_poly.type
_entity_poly.pdbx_seq_one_letter_code
_entity_poly.pdbx_strand_id
1 'polypeptide(L)' 'MTTLAAYAIYFGAALAEIAGCFAFWAWLRNGQSPLWLVPGLVSLAAFAWLLTLAPSDHAGRAYAGS' A
#
# COMPACT_ATOMS: atom_id res chain seq x y z
N MET A 1 -6.20 -15.87 12.40
CA MET A 1 -5.62 -15.56 11.08
C MET A 1 -4.32 -16.33 10.92
N THR A 2 -4.11 -17.02 9.80
CA THR A 2 -2.86 -17.74 9.55
C THR A 2 -1.75 -16.72 9.29
N THR A 3 -0.57 -16.89 9.89
CA THR A 3 0.59 -15.98 9.72
C THR A 3 0.94 -15.76 8.24
N LEU A 4 0.79 -16.79 7.41
CA LEU A 4 0.92 -16.73 5.95
C LEU A 4 0.05 -15.65 5.30
N ALA A 5 -1.20 -15.47 5.76
CA ALA A 5 -2.10 -14.45 5.22
C ALA A 5 -1.64 -13.03 5.59
N ALA A 6 -1.13 -12.82 6.81
CA ALA A 6 -0.57 -11.54 7.21
C ALA A 6 0.67 -11.18 6.38
N TYR A 7 1.58 -12.13 6.18
CA TYR A 7 2.75 -11.94 5.31
C TYR A 7 2.36 -11.58 3.88
N ALA A 8 1.35 -12.25 3.31
CA ALA A 8 0.86 -11.94 1.97
C ALA A 8 0.28 -10.52 1.87
N ILE A 9 -0.46 -10.06 2.88
CA ILE A 9 -1.00 -8.69 2.93
C ILE A 9 0.13 -7.65 3.01
N TYR A 10 1.08 -7.83 3.93
CA TYR A 10 2.22 -6.91 4.06
C TYR A 10 3.12 -6.91 2.82
N PHE A 11 3.33 -8.07 2.19
CA PHE A 11 4.11 -8.16 0.96
C PHE A 11 3.41 -7.45 -0.21
N GLY A 12 2.09 -7.62 -0.33
CA GLY A 12 1.28 -6.86 -1.29
C GLY A 12 1.34 -5.35 -1.03
N ALA A 13 1.33 -4.93 0.23
CA ALA A 13 1.40 -3.52 0.61
C ALA A 13 2.75 -2.91 0.22
N ALA A 14 3.85 -3.61 0.48
CA ALA A 14 5.19 -3.16 0.07
C ALA A 14 5.33 -3.01 -1.44
N LEU A 15 4.78 -3.96 -2.23
CA LEU A 15 4.76 -3.85 -3.69
C LEU A 15 3.93 -2.65 -4.16
N ALA A 16 2.77 -2.42 -3.54
CA ALA A 16 1.91 -1.29 -3.85
C ALA A 16 2.60 0.06 -3.55
N GLU A 17 3.34 0.16 -2.45
CA GLU A 17 4.11 1.35 -2.10
C GLU A 17 5.23 1.65 -3.12
N ILE A 18 6.00 0.63 -3.51
CA ILE A 18 7.06 0.77 -4.52
C ILE A 18 6.48 1.20 -5.87
N ALA A 19 5.37 0.59 -6.30
CA ALA A 19 4.69 0.93 -7.54
C ALA A 19 4.12 2.36 -7.52
N GLY A 20 3.51 2.78 -6.40
CA GLY A 20 3.02 4.15 -6.21
C GLY A 20 4.16 5.18 -6.26
N CYS A 21 5.27 4.90 -5.61
CA CYS A 21 6.45 5.76 -5.61
C CYS A 21 7.09 5.85 -7.01
N PHE A 22 7.14 4.75 -7.75
CA PHE A 22 7.64 4.72 -9.12
C PHE A 22 6.75 5.51 -10.10
N ALA A 23 5.42 5.40 -9.95
CA ALA A 23 4.46 6.16 -10.75
C ALA A 23 4.58 7.67 -10.48
N PHE A 24 4.76 8.07 -9.22
CA PHE A 24 4.98 9.47 -8.85
C PHE A 24 6.31 10.00 -9.41
N TRP A 25 7.38 9.21 -9.32
CA TRP A 25 8.68 9.56 -9.90
C TRP A 25 8.63 9.69 -11.42
N ALA A 26 7.94 8.78 -12.11
CA ALA A 26 7.78 8.83 -13.57
C ALA A 26 6.92 10.03 -14.01
N TRP A 27 5.91 10.42 -13.23
CA TRP A 27 5.15 11.63 -13.50
C TRP A 27 6.01 12.89 -13.33
N LEU A 28 6.70 13.04 -12.20
CA LEU A 28 7.56 14.20 -11.90
C LEU A 28 8.75 14.33 -12.85
N ARG A 29 9.43 13.23 -13.16
CA ARG A 29 10.70 13.27 -13.89
C ARG A 29 10.52 13.18 -15.39
N ASN A 30 9.51 12.47 -15.86
CA ASN A 30 9.38 12.15 -17.29
C ASN A 30 8.36 13.04 -18.01
N GLY A 31 7.65 13.94 -17.32
CA GLY A 31 6.61 14.79 -17.91
C GLY A 31 5.52 13.98 -18.64
N GLN A 32 5.40 12.69 -18.31
CA GLN A 32 4.49 11.76 -18.98
C GLN A 32 3.05 12.11 -18.63
N SER A 33 2.16 11.92 -19.62
CA SER A 33 0.76 12.31 -19.52
C SER A 33 0.08 11.77 -18.24
N PRO A 34 -1.00 12.41 -17.76
CA PRO A 34 -1.73 12.00 -16.54
C PRO A 34 -2.19 10.53 -16.54
N LEU A 35 -2.17 9.85 -17.68
CA LEU A 35 -2.40 8.40 -17.77
C LEU A 35 -1.42 7.57 -16.92
N TRP A 36 -0.21 8.08 -16.64
CA TRP A 36 0.75 7.43 -15.73
C TRP A 36 0.41 7.63 -14.24
N LEU A 37 -0.48 8.57 -13.90
CA LEU A 37 -1.04 8.65 -12.55
C LEU A 37 -2.02 7.52 -12.26
N VAL A 38 -2.67 6.95 -13.28
CA VAL A 38 -3.65 5.86 -13.10
C VAL A 38 -3.06 4.65 -12.36
N PRO A 39 -1.92 4.06 -12.77
CA PRO A 39 -1.31 2.97 -12.02
C PRO A 39 -0.85 3.40 -10.62
N GLY A 40 -0.37 4.63 -10.45
CA GLY A 40 0.01 5.16 -9.13
C GLY A 40 -1.17 5.28 -8.17
N LEU A 41 -2.31 5.77 -8.66
CA LEU A 41 -3.55 5.91 -7.89
C LEU A 41 -4.13 4.54 -7.52
N VAL A 42 -4.10 3.59 -8.46
CA VAL A 42 -4.53 2.19 -8.23
C VAL A 42 -3.64 1.53 -7.18
N SER A 43 -2.32 1.75 -7.23
CA SER A 43 -1.40 1.26 -6.20
C SER A 43 -1.66 1.88 -4.83
N LEU A 44 -1.93 3.19 -4.73
CA LEU A 44 -2.27 3.83 -3.45
C LEU A 44 -3.59 3.28 -2.87
N ALA A 45 -4.60 3.09 -3.73
CA ALA A 45 -5.87 2.50 -3.33
C ALA A 45 -5.68 1.04 -2.87
N ALA A 46 -4.86 0.26 -3.57
CA ALA A 46 -4.51 -1.11 -3.19
C ALA A 46 -3.76 -1.15 -1.85
N PHE A 47 -2.83 -0.22 -1.61
CA PHE A 47 -2.12 -0.09 -0.34
C PHE A 47 -3.08 0.20 0.83
N ALA A 48 -3.96 1.20 0.68
CA ALA A 48 -4.95 1.54 1.70
C ALA A 48 -5.96 0.40 1.95
N TRP A 49 -6.35 -0.30 0.89
CA TRP A 49 -7.22 -1.49 0.99
C TRP A 49 -6.54 -2.64 1.72
N LEU A 50 -5.26 -2.90 1.41
CA LEU A 50 -4.45 -3.91 2.10
C LEU A 50 -4.24 -3.57 3.58
N LEU A 51 -4.07 -2.28 3.94
CA LEU A 51 -4.03 -1.85 5.35
C LEU A 51 -5.38 -2.04 6.06
N THR A 52 -6.50 -1.91 5.36
CA THR A 52 -7.84 -2.15 5.92
C THR A 52 -8.08 -3.63 6.19
N LEU A 53 -7.55 -4.50 5.31
CA LEU A 53 -7.54 -5.96 5.49
C LEU A 53 -6.46 -6.45 6.45
N ALA A 54 -5.44 -5.62 6.71
CA ALA A 54 -4.34 -5.97 7.58
C ALA A 54 -4.88 -6.19 9.00
N PRO A 55 -4.47 -7.28 9.65
CA PRO A 55 -4.83 -7.58 11.03
C PRO A 55 -4.73 -6.38 11.98
N SER A 56 -5.87 -5.88 12.42
CA SER A 56 -5.96 -4.88 13.49
C SER A 56 -5.51 -5.42 14.86
N ASP A 57 -5.19 -6.71 14.97
CA ASP A 57 -4.70 -7.36 16.19
C ASP A 57 -3.36 -6.77 16.68
N HIS A 58 -2.57 -6.18 15.79
CA HIS A 58 -1.35 -5.43 16.14
C HIS A 58 -1.59 -3.93 16.36
N ALA A 59 -2.73 -3.39 15.94
CA ALA A 59 -3.11 -2.00 16.16
C ALA A 59 -3.89 -1.81 17.49
N GLY A 60 -4.72 -2.78 17.87
CA GLY A 60 -5.49 -2.74 19.13
C GLY A 60 -4.62 -2.90 20.39
N ARG A 61 -3.48 -3.60 20.29
CA ARG A 61 -2.51 -3.73 21.39
C ARG A 61 -1.49 -2.59 21.49
N ALA A 62 -1.41 -1.74 20.46
CA ALA A 62 -0.60 -0.51 20.48
C ALA A 62 -1.40 0.74 20.88
N TYR A 63 -2.73 0.74 20.67
CA TYR A 63 -3.63 1.79 21.16
C TYR A 63 -4.25 1.49 22.54
N ALA A 64 -4.21 0.25 23.01
CA ALA A 64 -4.51 -0.08 24.41
C ALA A 64 -3.29 0.21 25.30
N GLY A 65 -2.87 1.47 25.32
CA GLY A 65 -2.23 2.06 26.49
C GLY A 65 -3.34 2.46 27.46
N SER A 66 -3.70 1.54 28.37
CA SER A 66 -4.44 1.81 29.60
C SER A 66 -4.33 0.63 30.55
#